data_AF-A0A7T8HM84-F1
#
_entry.id   AF-A0A7T8HM84-F1
#
_cell.length_a   1.000
_cell.length_b   1.000
_cell.length_c   1.000
_cell.angle_alpha   90.00
_cell.angle_beta   90.00
_cell.angle_gamma   90.00
#
_symmetry.space_group_name_H-M   'P 1'
#
loop_
_entity.id
_entity.type
_entity.pdbx_description
1 polymer ?
#
loop_
_entity_poly.entity_id
_entity_poly.type
_entity_poly.pdbx_seq_one_letter_code
_entity_poly.pdbx_strand_id
1 'polypeptide(L)'
;DLLRTTKIPSLNEITVMAVAVETWKCFHSNDGGCGARNPISDLVFPTPKRPTRSTTSVACPLRGGTDTFASHAVSVWNNFESLRLARTLAAARDVARTIGRSTPI
;
A
#
# COMPACT_ATOMS: atom_id res chain seq x y z
N ASP A 1 -11.31 14.11 -22.92
CA ASP A 1 -10.58 12.95 -22.38
C ASP A 1 -11.44 11.70 -22.56
N LEU A 2 -11.05 10.82 -23.49
CA LEU A 2 -11.80 9.64 -23.90
C LEU A 2 -12.07 8.67 -22.73
N LEU A 3 -11.17 8.62 -21.75
CA LEU A 3 -11.29 7.73 -20.59
C LEU A 3 -12.41 8.17 -19.63
N ARG A 4 -12.58 9.48 -19.42
CA ARG A 4 -13.68 10.02 -18.61
C ARG A 4 -15.04 9.77 -19.25
N THR A 5 -15.11 9.72 -20.58
CA THR A 5 -16.34 9.47 -21.33
C THR A 5 -16.73 7.99 -21.35
N THR A 6 -15.76 7.08 -21.35
CA THR A 6 -16.00 5.63 -21.36
C THR A 6 -16.22 5.04 -19.97
N LYS A 7 -16.02 5.81 -18.89
CA LYS A 7 -16.03 5.35 -17.48
C LYS A 7 -15.05 4.21 -17.22
N ILE A 8 -14.07 4.00 -18.11
CA ILE A 8 -13.04 2.99 -17.95
C ILE A 8 -11.97 3.59 -17.04
N PRO A 9 -11.69 2.98 -15.87
CA PRO A 9 -10.63 3.47 -15.00
C PRO A 9 -9.31 3.45 -15.76
N SER A 10 -8.52 4.51 -15.59
CA SER A 10 -7.22 4.59 -16.26
C SER A 10 -6.29 3.48 -15.77
N LEU A 11 -5.30 3.09 -16.57
CA LEU A 11 -4.29 2.12 -16.13
C LEU A 11 -3.60 2.60 -14.83
N ASN A 12 -3.39 3.91 -14.70
CA ASN A 12 -2.84 4.51 -13.48
C ASN A 12 -3.78 4.32 -12.27
N GLU A 13 -5.08 4.59 -12.42
CA GLU A 13 -6.07 4.36 -11.37
C GLU A 13 -6.09 2.89 -10.93
N ILE A 14 -6.08 1.95 -11.87
CA ILE A 14 -6.04 0.51 -11.58
C ILE A 14 -4.75 0.13 -10.84
N THR A 15 -3.61 0.64 -11.31
CA THR A 15 -2.30 0.31 -10.74
C THR A 15 -2.17 0.84 -9.32
N VAL A 16 -2.56 2.09 -9.07
CA VAL A 16 -2.53 2.70 -7.73
C VAL A 16 -3.48 1.97 -6.79
N MET A 17 -4.69 1.63 -7.25
CA MET A 17 -5.63 0.85 -6.44
C MET A 17 -5.06 -0.52 -6.08
N ALA A 18 -4.44 -1.22 -7.03
CA ALA A 18 -3.81 -2.52 -6.79
C ALA A 18 -2.66 -2.41 -5.79
N VAL A 19 -1.77 -1.43 -5.95
CA VAL A 19 -0.66 -1.18 -5.03
C VAL A 19 -1.18 -0.89 -3.62
N ALA A 20 -2.20 -0.04 -3.46
CA ALA A 20 -2.76 0.29 -2.16
C ALA A 20 -3.39 -0.94 -1.46
N VAL A 21 -4.14 -1.75 -2.20
CA VAL A 21 -4.75 -2.98 -1.65
C VAL A 21 -3.67 -3.99 -1.25
N GLU A 22 -2.67 -4.23 -2.11
CA GLU A 22 -1.58 -5.17 -1.80
C GLU A 22 -0.71 -4.65 -0.65
N THR A 23 -0.51 -3.34 -0.54
CA THR A 23 0.18 -2.73 0.61
C THR A 23 -0.57 -3.01 1.91
N TRP A 24 -1.89 -2.83 1.91
CA TRP A 24 -2.74 -3.11 3.06
C TRP A 24 -2.69 -4.59 3.44
N LYS A 25 -2.75 -5.50 2.46
CA LYS A 25 -2.59 -6.94 2.68
C LYS A 25 -1.21 -7.28 3.21
N CYS A 26 -0.14 -6.64 2.70
CA CYS A 26 1.21 -6.87 3.19
C CYS A 26 1.31 -6.53 4.69
N PHE A 27 0.75 -5.41 5.13
CA PHE A 27 0.73 -5.06 6.54
C PHE A 27 -0.05 -6.07 7.40
N HIS A 28 -1.20 -6.53 6.90
CA HIS A 28 -2.09 -7.46 7.62
C HIS A 28 -1.81 -8.94 7.32
N SER A 29 -0.75 -9.26 6.57
CA SER A 29 -0.46 -10.63 6.17
C SER A 29 -0.19 -11.49 7.40
N ASN A 30 -0.87 -12.62 7.45
CA ASN A 30 -0.67 -13.69 8.44
C ASN A 30 -0.44 -15.04 7.71
N ASP A 31 0.05 -14.95 6.47
CA ASP A 31 0.04 -16.08 5.52
C ASP A 31 1.27 -16.99 5.68
N GLY A 32 2.26 -16.60 6.48
CA GLY A 32 3.35 -17.49 6.84
C GLY A 32 2.90 -18.45 7.95
N GLY A 33 3.22 -19.74 7.79
CA GLY A 33 3.01 -20.73 8.83
C GLY A 33 3.62 -20.26 10.16
N CYS A 34 2.92 -20.56 11.27
CA CYS A 34 3.32 -20.16 12.62
C CYS A 34 3.36 -18.63 12.89
N GLY A 35 2.57 -17.84 12.14
CA GLY A 35 2.50 -16.38 12.33
C GLY A 35 3.68 -15.63 11.71
N ALA A 36 4.42 -16.27 10.80
CA ALA A 36 5.45 -15.62 10.02
C ALA A 36 4.82 -14.66 9.00
N ARG A 37 5.44 -13.51 8.78
CA ARG A 37 5.06 -12.61 7.70
C ARG A 37 5.62 -13.12 6.38
N ASN A 38 4.96 -12.77 5.27
CA ASN A 38 5.52 -13.06 3.96
C ASN A 38 6.78 -12.18 3.70
N PRO A 39 7.72 -12.60 2.85
CA PRO A 39 8.98 -11.87 2.65
C PRO A 39 8.81 -10.42 2.15
N ILE A 40 7.75 -10.15 1.40
CA ILE A 40 7.44 -8.79 0.90
C ILE A 40 6.93 -7.91 2.05
N SER A 41 6.11 -8.46 2.93
CA SER A 41 5.65 -7.81 4.15
C SER A 41 6.80 -7.49 5.09
N ASP A 42 7.78 -8.37 5.22
CA ASP A 42 8.98 -8.10 6.03
C ASP A 42 9.90 -7.07 5.39
N LEU A 43 9.99 -7.04 4.06
CA LEU A 43 10.72 -6.02 3.33
C LEU A 43 10.09 -4.64 3.53
N VAL A 44 8.77 -4.52 3.30
CA VAL A 44 8.03 -3.25 3.39
C VAL A 44 7.81 -2.84 4.84
N PHE A 45 7.43 -3.76 5.71
CA PHE A 45 7.09 -3.53 7.12
C PHE A 45 8.00 -4.37 8.04
N PRO A 46 9.30 -4.04 8.11
CA PRO A 46 10.23 -4.79 8.94
C PRO A 46 9.81 -4.74 10.40
N THR A 47 9.85 -5.89 11.08
CA THR A 47 9.61 -5.96 12.52
C THR A 47 10.70 -5.17 13.25
N PRO A 48 10.33 -4.15 14.04
CA PRO A 48 11.34 -3.35 14.74
C PRO A 48 12.01 -4.20 15.81
N LYS A 49 13.35 -4.28 15.79
CA LYS A 49 14.15 -4.95 16.84
C LYS A 49 13.95 -4.33 18.24
N ARG A 50 13.42 -3.11 18.31
CA ARG A 50 13.05 -2.40 19.55
C ARG A 50 11.78 -1.59 19.28
N PRO A 51 10.67 -1.81 20.00
CA PRO A 51 9.43 -1.08 19.74
C PRO A 51 9.58 0.38 20.18
N THR A 52 9.66 1.30 19.23
CA THR A 52 9.58 2.75 19.47
C THR A 52 8.18 3.25 19.13
N ARG A 53 7.66 4.15 19.96
CA ARG A 53 6.28 4.69 19.93
C ARG A 53 5.91 5.52 18.68
N SER A 54 6.79 5.55 17.66
CA SER A 54 6.73 6.45 16.49
C SER A 54 6.57 5.70 15.15
N THR A 55 6.03 4.48 15.15
CA THR A 55 5.92 3.59 13.97
C THR A 55 4.74 3.91 13.06
N THR A 56 4.47 5.19 12.78
CA THR A 56 3.42 5.57 11.80
C THR A 56 3.97 5.72 10.39
N SER A 57 5.23 6.15 10.24
CA SER A 57 5.92 6.24 8.94
C SER A 57 6.90 5.08 8.76
N VAL A 58 6.83 4.45 7.60
CA VAL A 58 7.72 3.36 7.18
C VAL A 58 8.83 3.93 6.32
N ALA A 59 10.08 3.58 6.60
CA ALA A 59 11.21 3.97 5.76
C ALA A 59 11.28 3.06 4.53
N CYS A 60 11.55 3.61 3.34
CA CYS A 60 11.75 2.79 2.15
C CYS A 60 13.01 1.92 2.33
N PRO A 61 12.91 0.59 2.27
CA PRO A 61 14.01 -0.32 2.55
C PRO A 61 15.08 -0.32 1.44
N LEU A 62 14.73 0.15 0.24
CA LEU A 62 15.61 0.12 -0.94
C LEU A 62 16.35 1.45 -1.08
N ARG A 63 17.69 1.40 -1.08
CA ARG A 63 18.54 2.55 -1.43
C ARG A 63 18.59 2.68 -2.96
N GLY A 64 18.13 3.79 -3.53
CA GLY A 64 18.33 4.08 -4.96
C GLY A 64 17.11 4.51 -5.78
N GLY A 65 15.99 4.92 -5.17
CA GLY A 65 14.89 5.59 -5.90
C GLY A 65 14.20 4.75 -6.97
N THR A 66 14.25 3.42 -6.86
CA THR A 66 13.72 2.50 -7.87
C THR A 66 12.19 2.40 -7.80
N ASP A 67 11.52 2.48 -8.96
CA ASP A 67 10.08 2.22 -9.19
C ASP A 67 9.75 0.74 -8.94
N THR A 68 9.74 0.36 -7.67
CA THR A 68 9.41 -0.99 -7.23
C THR A 68 8.12 -0.97 -6.43
N PHE A 69 7.46 -2.12 -6.36
CA PHE A 69 6.30 -2.30 -5.48
C PHE A 69 6.58 -1.83 -4.05
N ALA A 70 7.74 -2.17 -3.47
CA ALA A 70 8.08 -1.77 -2.11
C ALA A 70 8.18 -0.23 -1.95
N SER A 71 8.78 0.47 -2.91
CA SER A 71 8.86 1.94 -2.91
C SER A 71 7.47 2.58 -3.00
N HIS A 72 6.62 2.10 -3.91
CA HIS A 72 5.26 2.62 -4.05
C HIS A 72 4.38 2.25 -2.86
N ALA A 73 4.53 1.06 -2.29
CA ALA A 73 3.82 0.61 -1.11
C ALA A 73 4.14 1.49 0.11
N VAL A 74 5.42 1.79 0.34
CA VAL A 74 5.84 2.71 1.41
C VAL A 74 5.29 4.12 1.18
N SER A 75 5.35 4.62 -0.06
CA SER A 75 4.79 5.93 -0.41
C SER A 75 3.29 6.01 -0.13
N VAL A 76 2.52 5.03 -0.62
CA VAL A 76 1.06 4.97 -0.41
C VAL A 76 0.73 4.83 1.08
N TRP A 77 1.45 3.97 1.81
CA TRP A 77 1.21 3.75 3.23
C TRP A 77 1.44 5.02 4.07
N ASN A 78 2.52 5.76 3.78
CA ASN A 78 2.86 6.97 4.51
C ASN A 78 1.92 8.13 4.17
N ASN A 79 1.53 8.28 2.91
CA ASN A 79 0.71 9.41 2.45
C ASN A 79 -0.78 9.25 2.77
N PHE A 80 -1.30 8.03 2.88
CA PHE A 80 -2.73 7.79 3.07
C PHE A 80 -3.04 7.18 4.44
N GLU A 81 -3.32 8.04 5.43
CA GLU A 81 -3.74 7.61 6.77
C GLU A 81 -5.05 6.80 6.76
N SER A 82 -5.98 7.15 5.87
CA SER A 82 -7.23 6.42 5.68
C SER A 82 -7.02 4.94 5.35
N LEU A 83 -5.95 4.61 4.62
CA LEU A 83 -5.59 3.23 4.32
C LEU A 83 -5.07 2.50 5.56
N ARG A 84 -4.33 3.20 6.42
CA ARG A 84 -3.80 2.66 7.69
C ARG A 84 -4.89 2.41 8.72
N LEU A 85 -5.93 3.24 8.73
CA LEU A 85 -7.08 3.12 9.62
C LEU A 85 -8.09 2.06 9.16
N ALA A 86 -7.99 1.57 7.92
CA ALA A 86 -8.90 0.55 7.41
C ALA A 86 -8.69 -0.78 8.14
N ARG A 87 -9.73 -1.25 8.86
CA ARG A 87 -9.69 -2.49 9.66
C ARG A 87 -10.10 -3.75 8.88
N THR A 88 -10.69 -3.59 7.70
CA THR A 88 -11.17 -4.70 6.87
C THR A 88 -10.69 -4.55 5.44
N LEU A 89 -10.55 -5.67 4.73
CA LEU A 89 -10.17 -5.66 3.31
C LEU A 89 -11.18 -4.89 2.45
N ALA A 90 -12.48 -4.94 2.81
CA ALA A 90 -13.52 -4.18 2.12
C ALA A 90 -13.30 -2.66 2.27
N ALA A 91 -13.07 -2.19 3.50
CA ALA A 91 -12.77 -0.78 3.76
C ALA A 91 -11.48 -0.33 3.05
N ALA A 92 -10.45 -1.18 3.04
CA ALA A 92 -9.20 -0.89 2.34
C ALA A 92 -9.39 -0.74 0.82
N ARG A 93 -10.26 -1.56 0.21
CA ARG A 93 -10.60 -1.45 -1.22
C ARG A 93 -11.34 -0.16 -1.55
N ASP A 94 -12.26 0.28 -0.69
CA ASP A 94 -12.98 1.53 -0.91
C ASP A 94 -12.07 2.75 -0.77
N VAL A 95 -11.15 2.72 0.19
CA VAL A 95 -10.10 3.74 0.31
C VAL A 95 -9.18 3.70 -0.92
N ALA A 96 -8.71 2.53 -1.34
CA ALA A 96 -7.85 2.37 -2.51
C ALA A 96 -8.50 2.90 -3.81
N ARG A 97 -9.81 2.71 -3.97
CA ARG A 97 -10.58 3.27 -5.10
C ARG A 97 -10.59 4.80 -5.05
N THR A 98 -10.70 5.38 -3.85
CA THR A 98 -10.64 6.83 -3.67
C THR A 98 -9.24 7.37 -3.98
N ILE A 99 -8.19 6.67 -3.54
CA ILE A 99 -6.80 7.01 -3.84
C ILE A 99 -6.54 6.98 -5.35
N GLY A 100 -6.93 5.90 -6.04
CA GLY A 100 -6.76 5.75 -7.48
C GLY A 100 -7.40 6.87 -8.28
N ARG A 101 -8.59 7.34 -7.87
CA ARG A 101 -9.28 8.49 -8.50
C ARG A 101 -8.63 9.84 -8.23
N SER A 102 -7.98 9.99 -7.08
CA SER A 102 -7.30 11.22 -6.69
C SER A 102 -5.90 11.37 -7.28
N THR A 103 -5.35 10.30 -7.86
CA THR A 103 -4.00 10.32 -8.43
C THR A 103 -4.08 10.77 -9.90
N PRO A 104 -3.47 11.90 -10.27
CA PRO A 104 -3.52 12.39 -11.65
C PRO A 104 -2.77 11.45 -12.60
N ILE A 105 -3.20 11.45 -13.87
CA ILE A 105 -2.56 10.76 -15.00
C ILE A 105 -1.33 11.55 -15.44
#